data_AF-A0A9D0YZ19-F1
#
_entry.id   AF-A0A9D0YZ19-F1
#
_cell.length_a   1.000
_cell.length_b   1.000
_cell.length_c   1.000
_cell.angle_alpha   90.00
_cell.angle_beta   90.00
_cell.angle_gamma   90.00
#
_symmetry.space_group_name_H-M   'P 1'
#
loop_
_entity.id
_entity.type
_entity.pdbx_description
1 polymer ?
#
loop_
_entity_poly.entity_id
_entity_poly.type
_entity_poly.pdbx_seq_one_letter_code
_entity_poly.pdbx_strand_id
1 'polypeptide(L)'
;MNNLETYSESIFENIKHIDEFGNEYWDARELMPLLEYSKWENFHKVIKRAMLACETSNNNVSDHFPEFRKTIAMPKGASKTVVDYKLSRYACYLIVQNANPKKKSVALGQTYFAVQTRKQEITELEYSRLSEDEKRLYTRILVNNKNKYLFQTAKDSGVENFGKFNNYGYKG
;
A
#
# COMPACT_ATOMS: atom_id res chain seq x y z
N MET A 1 12.31 4.14 20.47
CA MET A 1 11.96 3.97 19.05
C MET A 1 12.69 2.73 18.56
N ASN A 2 11.95 1.66 18.26
CA ASN A 2 12.58 0.39 17.89
C ASN A 2 13.22 0.49 16.50
N ASN A 3 14.42 -0.07 16.30
CA ASN A 3 15.10 -0.10 14.99
C ASN A 3 14.25 -0.74 13.86
N LEU A 4 13.21 -1.50 14.20
CA LEU A 4 12.22 -2.05 13.27
C LEU A 4 11.19 -1.01 12.80
N GLU A 5 10.81 -0.05 13.65
CA GLU A 5 9.85 1.02 13.32
C GLU A 5 10.45 2.00 12.30
N THR A 6 11.76 2.26 12.37
CA THR A 6 12.47 3.16 11.45
C THR A 6 12.69 2.55 10.05
N TYR A 7 12.66 1.22 9.94
CA TYR A 7 13.00 0.50 8.70
C TYR A 7 11.79 0.29 7.77
N SER A 8 10.57 0.16 8.29
CA SER A 8 9.41 -0.30 7.50
C SER A 8 8.51 0.81 6.96
N GLU A 9 8.31 1.90 7.73
CA GLU A 9 7.57 3.07 7.22
C GLU A 9 8.37 3.78 6.12
N SER A 10 9.70 3.78 6.19
CA SER A 10 10.52 4.52 5.24
C SER A 10 10.67 3.85 3.87
N ILE A 11 10.78 2.52 3.77
CA ILE A 11 11.16 1.88 2.49
C ILE A 11 10.08 2.05 1.42
N PHE A 12 8.81 1.79 1.74
CA PHE A 12 7.72 1.94 0.77
C PHE A 12 7.27 3.40 0.64
N GLU A 13 7.14 4.13 1.76
CA GLU A 13 6.64 5.51 1.68
C GLU A 13 7.60 6.45 0.94
N ASN A 14 8.91 6.20 0.97
CA ASN A 14 9.89 7.04 0.27
C ASN A 14 9.80 6.96 -1.26
N ILE A 15 9.28 5.85 -1.80
CA ILE A 15 9.09 5.66 -3.25
C ILE A 15 7.60 5.69 -3.64
N LYS A 16 6.75 6.21 -2.75
CA LYS A 16 5.34 6.41 -3.02
C LYS A 16 5.17 7.58 -3.99
N HIS A 17 4.39 7.34 -5.02
CA HIS A 17 3.93 8.35 -5.95
C HIS A 17 2.44 8.61 -5.74
N ILE A 18 1.99 9.79 -6.12
CA ILE A 18 0.58 10.17 -6.15
C ILE A 18 0.24 10.50 -7.61
N ASP A 19 -0.84 9.92 -8.13
CA ASP A 19 -1.31 10.22 -9.49
C ASP A 19 -2.12 11.52 -9.53
N GLU A 20 -2.54 11.90 -10.74
CA GLU A 20 -3.35 13.11 -10.99
C GLU A 20 -4.72 13.11 -10.30
N PHE A 21 -5.18 11.95 -9.83
CA PHE A 21 -6.44 11.76 -9.12
C PHE A 21 -6.25 11.64 -7.59
N GLY A 22 -5.01 11.77 -7.10
CA GLY A 22 -4.70 11.65 -5.68
C GLY A 22 -4.51 10.22 -5.18
N ASN A 23 -4.48 9.21 -6.07
CA ASN A 23 -4.26 7.83 -5.68
C ASN A 23 -2.76 7.54 -5.54
N GLU A 24 -2.43 6.78 -4.51
CA GLU A 24 -1.06 6.31 -4.30
C GLU A 24 -0.69 5.12 -5.20
N TYR A 25 0.52 5.13 -5.73
CA TYR A 25 1.08 4.02 -6.49
C TYR A 25 2.60 3.92 -6.34
N TRP A 26 3.15 2.77 -6.73
CA TRP A 26 4.59 2.48 -6.71
C TRP A 26 5.07 1.89 -8.03
N ASP A 27 6.23 2.33 -8.51
CA ASP A 27 6.85 1.73 -9.69
C ASP A 27 7.59 0.43 -9.31
N ALA A 28 7.31 -0.67 -10.01
CA ALA A 28 7.96 -1.95 -9.72
C ALA A 28 9.48 -1.90 -9.91
N ARG A 29 9.99 -1.08 -10.85
CA ARG A 29 11.43 -0.86 -11.04
C ARG A 29 12.10 -0.15 -9.86
N GLU A 30 11.38 0.71 -9.13
CA GLU A 30 11.89 1.38 -7.93
C GLU A 30 11.83 0.46 -6.71
N LEU A 31 10.81 -0.38 -6.63
CA LEU A 31 10.69 -1.37 -5.57
C LEU A 31 11.74 -2.49 -5.66
N MET A 32 12.13 -2.88 -6.88
CA MET A 32 13.09 -3.96 -7.15
C MET A 32 14.40 -3.86 -6.33
N PRO A 33 15.17 -2.75 -6.36
CA PRO A 33 16.41 -2.63 -5.61
C PRO A 33 16.18 -2.59 -4.09
N LEU A 34 15.05 -2.04 -3.62
CA LEU A 34 14.71 -2.01 -2.19
C LEU A 34 14.49 -3.42 -1.62
N LEU A 35 13.95 -4.31 -2.45
CA LEU A 35 13.82 -5.73 -2.13
C LEU A 35 15.08 -6.54 -2.46
N GLU A 36 16.22 -5.88 -2.68
CA GLU A 36 17.54 -6.50 -2.94
C GLU A 36 17.58 -7.36 -4.21
N TYR A 37 16.75 -7.05 -5.22
CA TYR A 37 16.83 -7.69 -6.54
C TYR A 37 17.66 -6.84 -7.51
N SER A 38 18.71 -7.43 -8.09
CA SER A 38 19.58 -6.75 -9.05
C SER A 38 19.19 -6.99 -10.52
N LYS A 39 18.46 -8.08 -10.80
CA LYS A 39 18.05 -8.48 -12.16
C LYS A 39 16.55 -8.47 -12.29
N TRP A 40 16.04 -7.78 -13.32
CA TRP A 40 14.61 -7.65 -13.58
C TRP A 40 13.93 -9.00 -13.77
N GLU A 41 14.56 -9.95 -14.46
CA GLU A 41 13.97 -11.26 -14.75
C GLU A 41 13.66 -12.03 -13.46
N ASN A 42 14.48 -11.86 -12.42
CA ASN A 42 14.26 -12.49 -11.13
C ASN A 42 13.15 -11.80 -10.33
N PHE A 43 13.08 -10.46 -10.40
CA PHE A 43 12.03 -9.71 -9.73
C PHE A 43 10.68 -9.89 -10.41
N HIS A 44 10.65 -9.94 -11.73
CA HIS A 44 9.45 -10.19 -12.52
C HIS A 44 8.80 -11.54 -12.17
N LYS A 45 9.60 -12.57 -11.88
CA LYS A 45 9.09 -13.85 -11.36
C LYS A 45 8.43 -13.73 -9.98
N VAL A 46 8.84 -12.76 -9.15
CA VAL A 46 8.16 -12.45 -7.88
C VAL A 46 6.84 -11.76 -8.16
N ILE A 47 6.83 -10.76 -9.05
CA ILE A 47 5.61 -10.04 -9.46
C ILE A 47 4.57 -11.03 -9.99
N LYS A 48 4.96 -11.96 -10.87
CA LYS A 48 4.03 -12.98 -11.41
C LYS A 48 3.44 -13.90 -10.33
N ARG A 49 4.22 -14.26 -9.30
CA ARG A 49 3.70 -15.02 -8.14
C ARG A 49 2.73 -14.18 -7.31
N ALA A 50 3.02 -12.89 -7.11
CA ALA A 50 2.12 -11.96 -6.43
C ALA A 50 0.81 -11.74 -7.21
N MET A 51 0.87 -11.62 -8.54
CA MET A 51 -0.32 -11.55 -9.41
C MET A 51 -1.18 -12.82 -9.27
N LEU A 52 -0.57 -13.99 -9.27
CA LEU A 52 -1.28 -15.26 -9.05
C LEU A 52 -1.98 -15.29 -7.67
N ALA A 53 -1.29 -14.84 -6.61
CA ALA A 53 -1.88 -14.75 -5.28
C ALA A 53 -3.07 -13.76 -5.22
N CYS A 54 -2.95 -12.63 -5.93
CA CYS A 54 -4.02 -11.64 -6.08
C CYS A 54 -5.26 -12.25 -6.75
N GLU A 55 -5.06 -12.91 -7.90
CA GLU A 55 -6.11 -13.59 -8.66
C GLU A 55 -6.78 -14.71 -7.84
N THR A 56 -5.97 -15.55 -7.18
CA THR A 56 -6.46 -16.65 -6.33
C THR A 56 -7.26 -16.15 -5.13
N SER A 57 -7.00 -14.91 -4.69
CA SER A 57 -7.76 -14.24 -3.64
C SER A 57 -9.01 -13.52 -4.18
N ASN A 58 -9.45 -13.83 -5.40
CA ASN A 58 -10.59 -13.23 -6.10
C ASN A 58 -10.49 -11.71 -6.34
N ASN A 59 -9.27 -11.16 -6.41
CA ASN A 59 -9.06 -9.76 -6.76
C ASN A 59 -8.66 -9.63 -8.24
N ASN A 60 -9.14 -8.58 -8.90
CA ASN A 60 -8.75 -8.29 -10.28
C ASN A 60 -7.30 -7.81 -10.33
N VAL A 61 -6.46 -8.57 -11.05
CA VAL A 61 -5.02 -8.29 -11.16
C VAL A 61 -4.75 -6.93 -11.82
N SER A 62 -5.60 -6.51 -12.77
CA SER A 62 -5.43 -5.24 -13.49
C SER A 62 -5.62 -4.01 -12.61
N ASP A 63 -6.36 -4.14 -11.50
CA ASP A 63 -6.60 -3.04 -10.55
C ASP A 63 -5.37 -2.82 -9.65
N HIS A 64 -4.55 -3.86 -9.47
CA HIS A 64 -3.42 -3.86 -8.54
C HIS A 64 -2.04 -3.86 -9.22
N PHE A 65 -1.96 -4.40 -10.44
CA PHE A 65 -0.74 -4.53 -11.24
C PHE A 65 -0.93 -4.01 -12.69
N PRO A 66 -1.42 -2.78 -12.91
CA PRO A 66 -1.45 -2.20 -14.25
C PRO A 66 -0.05 -2.14 -14.88
N GLU A 67 0.10 -2.83 -16.00
CA GLU A 67 1.34 -2.85 -16.80
C GLU A 67 1.45 -1.59 -17.64
N PHE A 68 2.64 -1.00 -17.69
CA PHE A 68 2.94 0.08 -18.61
C PHE A 68 4.35 -0.05 -19.19
N ARG A 69 4.62 0.75 -20.22
CA ARG A 69 5.95 0.82 -20.84
C ARG A 69 6.64 2.11 -20.41
N LYS A 70 7.82 1.97 -19.80
CA LYS A 70 8.68 3.07 -19.36
C LYS A 70 9.87 3.19 -20.30
N THR A 71 10.16 4.38 -20.79
CA THR A 71 11.39 4.65 -21.55
C THR A 71 12.51 4.97 -20.58
N ILE A 72 13.61 4.22 -20.66
CA ILE A 72 14.80 4.43 -19.83
C ILE A 72 15.99 4.86 -20.70
N ALA A 73 16.83 5.72 -20.14
CA ALA A 73 18.10 6.09 -20.76
C ALA A 73 19.09 4.92 -20.70
N MET A 74 19.83 4.75 -21.78
CA MET A 74 20.91 3.77 -21.92
C MET A 74 22.25 4.49 -22.01
N PRO A 75 23.37 3.80 -21.76
CA PRO A 75 24.69 4.34 -22.03
C PRO A 75 24.80 4.88 -23.46
N LYS A 76 25.59 5.95 -23.64
CA LYS A 76 25.83 6.60 -24.94
C LYS A 76 24.60 7.28 -25.57
N GLY A 77 23.63 7.70 -24.75
CA GLY A 77 22.49 8.52 -25.20
C GLY A 77 21.39 7.74 -25.94
N ALA A 78 21.49 6.41 -26.01
CA ALA A 78 20.40 5.59 -26.52
C ALA A 78 19.26 5.52 -25.49
N SER A 79 18.05 5.18 -25.94
CA SER A 79 16.91 4.93 -25.06
C SER A 79 16.31 3.55 -25.33
N LYS A 80 15.75 2.93 -24.29
CA LYS A 80 15.06 1.64 -24.42
C LYS A 80 13.70 1.71 -23.74
N THR A 81 12.68 1.24 -24.43
CA THR A 81 11.36 1.00 -23.84
C THR A 81 11.36 -0.34 -23.11
N VAL A 82 11.05 -0.32 -21.82
CA VAL A 82 10.99 -1.51 -20.96
C VAL A 82 9.61 -1.63 -20.32
N VAL A 83 9.21 -2.86 -19.99
CA VAL A 83 7.99 -3.12 -19.22
C VAL A 83 8.23 -2.78 -17.75
N ASP A 84 7.22 -2.17 -17.14
CA ASP A 84 7.12 -1.84 -15.71
C ASP A 84 5.65 -1.97 -15.24
N TYR A 85 5.42 -1.84 -13.95
CA TYR A 85 4.09 -1.93 -13.33
C TYR A 85 3.88 -0.77 -12.37
N LYS A 86 2.71 -0.15 -12.44
CA LYS A 86 2.21 0.71 -11.36
C LYS A 86 1.54 -0.21 -10.35
N LEU A 87 2.06 -0.26 -9.14
CA LEU A 87 1.62 -1.17 -8.10
C LEU A 87 0.73 -0.42 -7.13
N SER A 88 -0.40 -1.01 -6.76
CA SER A 88 -1.14 -0.59 -5.57
C SER A 88 -0.38 -0.95 -4.30
N ARG A 89 -0.73 -0.34 -3.16
CA ARG A 89 -0.18 -0.71 -1.85
C ARG A 89 -0.36 -2.21 -1.55
N TYR A 90 -1.53 -2.75 -1.90
CA TYR A 90 -1.82 -4.17 -1.75
C TYR A 90 -0.88 -5.04 -2.61
N ALA A 91 -0.63 -4.66 -3.86
CA ALA A 91 0.33 -5.35 -4.73
C ALA A 91 1.75 -5.34 -4.14
N CYS A 92 2.20 -4.23 -3.56
CA CYS A 92 3.48 -4.15 -2.88
C CYS A 92 3.59 -5.18 -1.73
N TYR A 93 2.52 -5.33 -0.94
CA TYR A 93 2.49 -6.31 0.15
C TYR A 93 2.55 -7.75 -0.36
N LEU A 94 1.77 -8.08 -1.39
CA LEU A 94 1.81 -9.40 -2.01
C LEU A 94 3.19 -9.72 -2.61
N ILE A 95 3.87 -8.74 -3.21
CA ILE A 95 5.24 -8.90 -3.71
C ILE A 95 6.19 -9.27 -2.57
N VAL A 96 6.14 -8.57 -1.44
CA VAL A 96 6.98 -8.89 -0.27
C VAL A 96 6.68 -10.28 0.28
N GLN A 97 5.41 -10.64 0.40
CA GLN A 97 4.98 -11.96 0.89
C GLN A 97 5.48 -13.09 -0.01
N ASN A 98 5.55 -12.88 -1.32
CA ASN A 98 5.97 -13.88 -2.31
C ASN A 98 7.47 -13.79 -2.69
N ALA A 99 8.21 -12.83 -2.14
CA ALA A 99 9.63 -12.64 -2.41
C ALA A 99 10.51 -13.67 -1.67
N ASN A 100 11.81 -13.70 -2.01
CA ASN A 100 12.75 -14.65 -1.42
C ASN A 100 13.14 -14.22 0.01
N PRO A 101 12.80 -15.00 1.06
CA PRO A 101 13.09 -14.64 2.45
C PRO A 101 14.59 -14.67 2.80
N LYS A 102 15.46 -15.20 1.91
CA LYS A 102 16.91 -15.10 2.07
C LYS A 102 17.44 -13.65 1.91
N LYS A 103 16.62 -12.73 1.39
CA LYS A 103 16.95 -11.30 1.26
C LYS A 103 16.55 -10.57 2.53
N LYS A 104 17.45 -9.75 3.08
CA LYS A 104 17.27 -9.19 4.42
C LYS A 104 16.09 -8.21 4.46
N SER A 105 15.96 -7.35 3.46
CA SER A 105 14.82 -6.43 3.33
C SER A 105 13.47 -7.16 3.24
N VAL A 106 13.41 -8.29 2.53
CA VAL A 106 12.21 -9.14 2.44
C VAL A 106 11.87 -9.76 3.81
N ALA A 107 12.84 -10.35 4.50
CA ALA A 107 12.64 -10.95 5.82
C ALA A 107 12.16 -9.92 6.86
N LEU A 108 12.70 -8.70 6.81
CA LEU A 108 12.26 -7.60 7.66
C LEU A 108 10.82 -7.17 7.33
N GLY A 109 10.46 -7.09 6.05
CA GLY A 109 9.08 -6.82 5.63
C GLY A 109 8.09 -7.90 6.10
N GLN A 110 8.46 -9.17 6.01
CA GLN A 110 7.63 -10.28 6.52
C GLN A 110 7.47 -10.24 8.04
N THR A 111 8.54 -9.91 8.77
CA THR A 111 8.49 -9.71 10.22
C THR A 111 7.59 -8.54 10.59
N TYR A 112 7.70 -7.44 9.84
CA TYR A 112 6.79 -6.30 10.01
C TYR A 112 5.33 -6.72 9.85
N PHE A 113 4.98 -7.47 8.80
CA PHE A 113 3.61 -7.96 8.64
C PHE A 113 3.17 -8.85 9.79
N ALA A 114 4.00 -9.79 10.24
CA ALA A 114 3.67 -10.64 11.40
C ALA A 114 3.39 -9.80 12.66
N VAL A 115 4.21 -8.78 12.92
CA VAL A 115 4.03 -7.87 14.06
C VAL A 115 2.76 -7.03 13.91
N GLN A 116 2.51 -6.46 12.74
CA GLN A 116 1.32 -5.63 12.50
C GLN A 116 0.03 -6.44 12.56
N THR A 117 0.00 -7.63 11.95
CA THR A 117 -1.13 -8.56 12.09
C THR A 117 -1.38 -8.87 13.56
N ARG A 118 -0.33 -9.18 14.34
CA ARG A 118 -0.50 -9.46 15.76
C ARG A 118 -1.01 -8.25 16.55
N LYS A 119 -0.53 -7.04 16.25
CA LYS A 119 -1.03 -5.80 16.85
C LYS A 119 -2.52 -5.62 16.55
N GLN A 120 -2.94 -5.86 15.31
CA GLN A 120 -4.34 -5.76 14.90
C GLN A 120 -5.22 -6.80 15.60
N GLU A 121 -4.79 -8.07 15.66
CA GLU A 121 -5.48 -9.14 16.39
C GLU A 121 -5.67 -8.80 17.88
N ILE A 122 -4.63 -8.27 18.54
CA ILE A 122 -4.72 -7.85 19.94
C ILE A 122 -5.70 -6.69 20.08
N THR A 123 -5.64 -5.70 19.19
CA THR A 123 -6.55 -4.55 19.20
C THR A 123 -8.00 -5.00 19.03
N GLU A 124 -8.27 -5.96 18.13
CA GLU A 124 -9.59 -6.55 17.94
C GLU A 124 -10.05 -7.36 19.16
N LEU A 125 -9.14 -8.11 19.80
CA LEU A 125 -9.43 -8.83 21.03
C LEU A 125 -9.76 -7.86 22.19
N GLU A 126 -8.99 -6.79 22.35
CA GLU A 126 -9.25 -5.74 23.33
C GLU A 126 -10.60 -5.07 23.07
N TYR A 127 -10.87 -4.70 21.82
CA TYR A 127 -12.17 -4.16 21.41
C TYR A 127 -13.33 -5.13 21.72
N SER A 128 -13.14 -6.44 21.51
CA SER A 128 -14.16 -7.45 21.78
C SER A 128 -14.52 -7.55 23.28
N ARG A 129 -13.54 -7.27 24.15
CA ARG A 129 -13.67 -7.33 25.62
C ARG A 129 -14.30 -6.08 26.24
N LEU A 130 -14.44 -5.00 25.48
CA LEU A 130 -15.11 -3.78 25.93
C LEU A 130 -16.60 -4.05 26.20
N SER A 131 -17.16 -3.37 27.19
CA SER A 131 -18.62 -3.28 27.39
C SER A 131 -19.28 -2.56 26.21
N GLU A 132 -20.60 -2.69 26.05
CA GLU A 132 -21.32 -2.04 24.95
C GLU A 132 -21.18 -0.51 24.97
N ASP A 133 -21.13 0.11 26.15
CA ASP A 133 -20.93 1.56 26.26
C ASP A 133 -19.50 1.98 25.90
N GLU A 134 -18.50 1.18 26.24
CA GLU A 134 -17.11 1.42 25.83
C GLU A 134 -16.92 1.19 24.32
N LYS A 135 -17.58 0.19 23.72
CA LYS A 135 -17.59 -0.02 22.27
C LYS A 135 -18.24 1.15 21.54
N ARG A 136 -19.35 1.66 22.06
CA ARG A 136 -20.00 2.88 21.52
C ARG A 136 -19.07 4.09 21.61
N LEU A 137 -18.39 4.28 22.73
CA LEU A 137 -17.42 5.36 22.91
C LEU A 137 -16.24 5.23 21.95
N TYR A 138 -15.65 4.04 21.85
CA TYR A 138 -14.57 3.73 20.92
C TYR A 138 -14.98 4.02 19.47
N THR A 139 -16.15 3.52 19.06
CA THR A 139 -16.71 3.78 17.73
C THR A 139 -16.92 5.26 17.47
N ARG A 140 -17.43 6.02 18.45
CA ARG A 140 -17.63 7.47 18.32
C ARG A 140 -16.32 8.22 18.13
N ILE A 141 -15.28 7.86 18.88
CA ILE A 141 -13.94 8.44 18.71
C ILE A 141 -13.40 8.12 17.32
N LEU A 142 -13.56 6.88 16.86
CA LEU A 142 -13.07 6.41 15.57
C LEU A 142 -13.79 7.10 14.40
N VAL A 143 -15.11 7.21 14.46
CA VAL A 143 -15.95 7.94 13.48
C VAL A 143 -15.59 9.43 13.47
N ASN A 144 -15.41 10.05 14.64
CA ASN A 144 -14.99 11.45 14.71
C ASN A 144 -13.63 11.68 14.04
N ASN A 145 -12.66 10.79 14.26
CA ASN A 145 -11.34 10.90 13.65
C ASN A 145 -11.39 10.67 12.14
N LYS A 146 -12.16 9.68 11.67
CA LYS A 146 -12.37 9.44 10.24
C LYS A 146 -13.08 10.62 9.56
N ASN A 147 -14.09 11.19 10.20
CA ASN A 147 -14.77 12.39 9.68
C ASN A 147 -13.81 13.57 9.57
N LYS A 148 -12.93 13.78 10.57
CA LYS A 148 -11.89 14.82 10.47
C LYS A 148 -11.00 14.62 9.25
N TYR A 149 -10.52 13.39 9.03
CA TYR A 149 -9.69 13.08 7.86
C TYR A 149 -10.46 13.27 6.56
N LEU A 150 -11.69 12.76 6.47
CA LEU A 150 -12.58 12.93 5.32
C LEU A 150 -12.80 14.41 4.98
N PHE A 151 -13.07 15.26 5.99
CA PHE A 151 -13.23 16.70 5.78
C PHE A 151 -11.95 17.38 5.35
N GLN A 152 -10.81 16.96 5.90
CA GLN A 152 -9.51 17.47 5.49
C GLN A 152 -9.23 17.12 4.03
N THR A 153 -9.38 15.85 3.63
CA THR A 153 -9.22 15.41 2.24
C THR A 153 -10.19 16.12 1.30
N ALA A 154 -11.47 16.23 1.66
CA ALA A 154 -12.46 16.95 0.85
C ALA A 154 -12.08 18.43 0.66
N LYS A 155 -11.57 19.09 1.72
CA LYS A 155 -11.04 20.46 1.62
C LYS A 155 -9.87 20.54 0.66
N ASP A 156 -8.91 19.63 0.78
CA ASP A 156 -7.71 19.60 -0.05
C ASP A 156 -8.05 19.28 -1.52
N SER A 157 -9.14 18.56 -1.78
CA SER A 157 -9.71 18.30 -3.11
C SER A 157 -10.62 19.42 -3.64
N GLY A 158 -10.70 20.58 -2.97
CA GLY A 158 -11.45 21.74 -3.45
C GLY A 158 -12.96 21.70 -3.19
N VAL A 159 -13.43 20.88 -2.25
CA VAL A 159 -14.84 20.90 -1.84
C VAL A 159 -15.12 22.19 -1.06
N GLU A 160 -15.90 23.08 -1.66
CA GLU A 160 -16.29 24.35 -1.04
C GLU A 160 -17.56 24.23 -0.19
N ASN A 161 -18.49 23.36 -0.59
CA ASN A 161 -19.78 23.19 0.09
C ASN A 161 -19.87 21.86 0.86
N PHE A 162 -19.38 21.88 2.09
CA PHE A 162 -19.38 20.74 3.00
C PHE A 162 -20.78 20.25 3.40
N GLY A 163 -21.78 21.14 3.43
CA GLY A 163 -23.17 20.76 3.71
C GLY A 163 -23.74 19.88 2.60
N LYS A 164 -23.50 20.26 1.34
CA LYS A 164 -23.92 19.48 0.17
C LYS A 164 -23.11 18.18 0.04
N PHE A 165 -21.80 18.23 0.32
CA PHE A 165 -20.92 17.05 0.36
C PHE A 165 -21.40 15.98 1.35
N ASN A 166 -21.69 16.37 2.59
CA ASN A 166 -22.24 15.45 3.59
C ASN A 166 -23.59 14.86 3.15
N ASN A 167 -24.48 15.69 2.59
CA ASN A 167 -25.79 15.23 2.12
C ASN A 167 -25.72 14.21 0.98
N TYR A 168 -24.69 14.26 0.13
CA TYR A 168 -24.47 13.21 -0.87
C TYR A 168 -23.96 11.91 -0.24
N GLY A 169 -23.14 12.00 0.82
CA GLY A 169 -22.69 10.83 1.58
C GLY A 169 -23.85 10.03 2.22
N TYR A 170 -24.95 10.68 2.60
CA TYR A 170 -26.15 10.01 3.13
C TYR A 170 -27.11 9.46 2.06
N LYS A 171 -26.88 9.78 0.78
CA LYS A 171 -27.73 9.34 -0.34
C LYS A 171 -27.18 8.13 -1.09
N GLY A 172 -25.97 7.68 -0.74
CA GLY A 172 -25.34 6.46 -1.24
C GLY A 172 -25.76 5.23 -0.44
#